data_AF-A0A968C1T0-F1
#
_entry.id   AF-A0A968C1T0-F1
#
_cell.length_a   1.000
_cell.length_b   1.000
_cell.length_c   1.000
_cell.angle_alpha   90.00
_cell.angle_beta   90.00
_cell.angle_gamma   90.00
#
_symmetry.space_group_name_H-M   'P 1'
#
loop_
_entity.id
_entity.type
_entity.pdbx_description
1 polymer ?
#
loop_
_entity_poly.entity_id
_entity_poly.type
_entity_poly.pdbx_seq_one_letter_code
_entity_poly.pdbx_strand_id
1 'polypeptide(L)' 'LLQAELERRGPAREKLSTSVEIPFSDETKRVLQFAEEEAERLMHPNIGTEHILLGLLRLEESTAG' A
#
# COMPACT_ATOMS: atom_id res chain seq x y z
N LEU A 1 -36.84 15.56 5.54
CA LEU A 1 -36.71 14.94 6.87
C LEU A 1 -35.86 13.65 6.87
N LEU A 2 -35.79 12.87 5.77
CA LEU A 2 -35.02 11.62 5.72
C LEU A 2 -33.50 11.76 5.43
N GLN A 3 -33.05 12.83 4.76
CA GLN A 3 -31.61 13.02 4.49
C GLN A 3 -30.79 13.47 5.70
N ALA A 4 -31.41 14.16 6.66
CA ALA A 4 -30.73 14.71 7.83
C ALA A 4 -30.37 13.64 8.89
N GLU A 5 -31.07 12.50 8.91
CA GLU A 5 -30.84 11.44 9.90
C GLU A 5 -29.59 10.61 9.58
N LEU A 6 -29.22 10.51 8.30
CA LEU A 6 -28.08 9.71 7.83
C LEU A 6 -26.73 10.39 8.11
N GLU A 7 -26.69 11.72 8.14
CA GLU A 7 -25.45 12.47 8.41
C GLU A 7 -25.05 12.44 9.90
N ARG A 8 -25.94 12.00 10.79
CA ARG A 8 -25.73 11.99 12.25
C ARG A 8 -24.99 10.75 12.80
N ARG A 9 -24.63 9.78 11.96
CA ARG A 9 -24.03 8.49 12.40
C ARG A 9 -22.83 8.00 11.55
N GLY A 10 -21.98 8.91 11.10
CA GLY A 10 -20.59 8.53 10.79
C GLY A 10 -19.75 8.73 12.04
N PRO A 11 -18.94 7.77 12.54
CA PRO A 11 -17.87 8.14 13.45
C PRO A 11 -17.10 9.25 12.75
N ALA A 12 -16.98 10.42 13.40
CA ALA A 12 -16.11 11.47 12.92
C ALA A 12 -14.81 10.80 12.51
N ARG A 13 -14.43 10.87 11.23
CA ARG A 13 -13.18 10.28 10.74
C ARG A 13 -12.09 10.90 11.59
N GLU A 14 -11.69 10.18 12.63
CA GLU A 14 -10.61 10.58 13.48
C GLU A 14 -9.44 10.69 12.52
N LYS A 15 -8.98 11.93 12.30
CA LYS A 15 -7.84 12.16 11.43
C LYS A 15 -6.67 11.55 12.18
N LEU A 16 -6.42 10.27 11.91
CA LEU A 16 -5.25 9.57 12.42
C LEU A 16 -4.07 10.44 12.04
N SER A 17 -3.41 11.01 13.04
CA SER A 17 -2.18 11.76 12.84
C SER A 17 -1.23 10.83 12.09
N THR A 18 -0.95 11.14 10.83
CA THR A 18 -0.09 10.32 9.97
C THR A 18 1.38 10.40 10.37
N SER A 19 1.71 11.16 11.42
CA SER A 19 3.07 11.37 11.93
C SER A 19 3.51 10.31 12.95
N VAL A 20 3.09 9.06 12.77
CA VAL A 20 3.74 7.92 13.43
C VAL A 20 4.63 7.26 12.38
N GLU A 21 5.94 7.34 12.55
CA GLU A 21 6.88 6.55 11.76
C GLU A 21 6.72 5.08 12.15
N ILE A 22 5.98 4.33 11.34
CA ILE A 22 5.85 2.89 11.49
C ILE A 22 6.98 2.25 10.68
N PRO A 23 7.92 1.54 11.31
CA PRO A 23 8.99 0.89 10.58
C PRO A 23 8.44 -0.20 9.66
N PHE A 24 9.00 -0.32 8.46
CA PHE A 24 8.67 -1.43 7.56
C PHE A 24 9.11 -2.77 8.13
N SER A 25 8.23 -3.76 7.99
CA SER A 25 8.59 -5.16 8.24
C SER A 25 9.64 -5.63 7.24
N ASP A 26 10.34 -6.72 7.54
CA ASP A 26 11.35 -7.26 6.63
C ASP A 26 10.74 -7.78 5.33
N GLU A 27 9.49 -8.28 5.37
CA GLU A 27 8.73 -8.66 4.18
C GLU A 27 8.46 -7.44 3.29
N THR A 28 8.07 -6.31 3.90
CA THR A 28 7.82 -5.07 3.16
C THR A 28 9.08 -4.57 2.46
N LYS A 29 10.24 -4.64 3.14
CA LYS A 29 11.53 -4.27 2.52
C LYS A 29 11.87 -5.16 1.32
N ARG A 30 11.64 -6.49 1.43
CA ARG A 30 11.85 -7.42 0.31
C ARG A 30 10.94 -7.12 -0.87
N VAL A 31 9.66 -6.83 -0.61
CA VAL A 31 8.71 -6.45 -1.66
C VAL A 31 9.16 -5.19 -2.39
N LEU A 32 9.64 -4.17 -1.67
CA LEU A 32 10.17 -2.94 -2.28
C LEU A 32 11.42 -3.21 -3.11
N GLN A 33 12.32 -4.08 -2.65
CA GLN A 33 13.48 -4.51 -3.42
C GLN A 33 13.06 -5.23 -4.72
N PHE A 34 12.11 -6.17 -4.65
CA PHE A 34 11.60 -6.82 -5.86
C PHE A 34 10.92 -5.83 -6.80
N ALA A 35 10.20 -4.84 -6.28
CA ALA A 35 9.59 -3.81 -7.12
C ALA A 35 10.64 -2.93 -7.83
N GLU A 36 11.76 -2.63 -7.17
CA GLU A 36 12.90 -1.96 -7.80
C GLU A 36 13.49 -2.81 -8.94
N GLU A 37 13.75 -4.09 -8.69
CA GLU A 37 14.24 -5.03 -9.72
C GLU A 37 13.29 -5.11 -10.93
N GLU A 38 11.97 -5.09 -10.71
CA GLU A 38 10.99 -5.11 -11.80
C GLU A 38 10.97 -3.79 -12.59
N ALA A 39 11.14 -2.64 -11.93
CA ALA A 39 11.24 -1.35 -12.60
C ALA A 39 12.51 -1.28 -13.47
N GLU A 40 13.65 -1.76 -12.94
CA GLU A 40 14.90 -1.87 -13.70
C GLU A 40 14.76 -2.79 -14.91
N ARG A 41 14.17 -3.99 -14.71
CA ARG A 41 13.95 -4.98 -15.77
C ARG A 41 13.08 -4.44 -16.91
N LEU A 42 12.11 -3.59 -16.59
CA LEU A 42 11.20 -2.96 -17.56
C LEU A 42 11.72 -1.62 -18.09
N MET A 43 12.90 -1.15 -17.63
CA MET A 43 13.47 0.15 -17.95
C MET A 43 12.54 1.32 -17.61
N HIS A 44 11.77 1.18 -16.54
CA HIS A 44 10.93 2.25 -16.01
C HIS A 44 11.72 3.10 -15.03
N PRO A 45 11.75 4.43 -15.20
CA PRO A 45 12.58 5.30 -14.36
C PRO A 45 12.09 5.39 -12.90
N ASN A 46 10.83 5.01 -12.65
CA ASN A 46 10.18 5.12 -11.35
C ASN A 46 9.46 3.82 -11.00
N ILE A 47 9.37 3.52 -9.70
CA ILE A 47 8.56 2.42 -9.16
C ILE A 47 7.08 2.84 -9.13
N GLY A 48 6.33 2.43 -10.15
CA GLY A 48 4.86 2.44 -10.17
C GLY A 48 4.19 1.30 -9.38
N THR A 49 2.87 1.38 -9.21
CA THR A 49 2.06 0.37 -8.48
C THR A 49 2.13 -1.03 -9.08
N GLU A 50 2.37 -1.12 -10.39
CA GLU A 50 2.55 -2.36 -11.14
C GLU A 50 3.80 -3.12 -10.68
N HIS A 51 4.89 -2.42 -10.39
CA HIS A 51 6.11 -3.06 -9.89
C HIS A 51 5.94 -3.52 -8.45
N ILE A 52 5.22 -2.76 -7.63
CA ILE A 52 4.86 -3.19 -6.27
C ILE A 52 4.02 -4.46 -6.31
N LEU A 53 3.03 -4.54 -7.22
CA LEU A 53 2.21 -5.73 -7.40
C LEU A 53 3.06 -6.93 -7.83
N LEU A 54 3.98 -6.75 -8.79
CA LEU A 54 4.89 -7.80 -9.22
C LEU A 54 5.83 -8.23 -8.09
N GLY A 55 6.34 -7.29 -7.29
CA GLY A 55 7.14 -7.57 -6.11
C GLY A 55 6.38 -8.33 -5.03
N LEU A 56 5.09 -8.01 -4.83
CA LEU A 56 4.21 -8.76 -3.94
C LEU A 56 3.96 -10.18 -4.44
N LEU A 57 3.74 -10.38 -5.74
CA LEU A 57 3.54 -11.70 -6.33
C LEU A 57 4.79 -12.59 -6.25
N ARG A 58 5.98 -11.97 -6.23
CA ARG A 58 7.26 -12.67 -6.14
C ARG A 58 7.62 -13.11 -4.71
N LEU A 59 7.02 -12.48 -3.69
CA LEU A 59 7.22 -12.88 -2.30
C LEU A 59 6.44 -14.18 -2.03
N GLU A 60 7.14 -15.28 -1.71
CA GLU A 60 6.55 -16.61 -1.54
C GLU A 60 5.44 -16.70 -0.48
N GLU A 61 5.56 -15.91 0.60
CA GLU A 61 4.57 -15.86 1.68
C GLU A 61 3.44 -14.85 1.44
N SER A 62 3.45 -14.18 0.30
CA SER A 62 2.42 -13.22 -0.08
C SER A 62 1.14 -13.93 -0.50
N THR A 63 0.00 -13.42 -0.02
CA THR A 63 -1.33 -13.88 -0.44
C THR A 63 -1.80 -13.24 -1.75
N ALA A 64 -0.93 -12.52 -2.46
CA ALA A 64 -1.31 -11.72 -3.63
C ALA A 64 -1.58 -12.54 -4.91
N GLY A 65 -1.48 -13.87 -4.87
CA GLY A 65 -1.62 -14.79 -6.01
C GLY A 65 -3.05 -15.17 -6.39
#